data_AF-A0A7W6JNG9-F1
#
_entry.id   AF-A0A7W6JNG9-F1
#
_cell.length_a   1.000
_cell.length_b   1.000
_cell.length_c   1.000
_cell.angle_alpha   90.00
_cell.angle_beta   90.00
_cell.angle_gamma   90.00
#
_symmetry.space_group_name_H-M   'P 1'
#
loop_
_entity.id
_entity.type
_entity.pdbx_description
1 polymer ?
#
loop_
_entity_poly.entity_id
_entity_poly.type
_entity_poly.pdbx_seq_one_letter_code
_entity_poly.pdbx_strand_id
1 'polypeptide(L)'
;MKFGIDNLALGTGNRRVVEGVEAKLEPGRVIAILGAGGSGKALLLRALAGQADADAGQVRLGGRLIGRFTKAERSKAVALVEPRRGLFAKAPDLAAAIAAGPDWLLVEDPLSGLDPATQFARIAQLRAAAGQGMGVILTLADPVLAARTADDVILLGQGRMLAFGPAREALGHQKLRDAFGVEVMVIGDDSGRLLPVPIGFAKA
;
A
#
# COMPACT_ATOMS: atom_id res chain seq x y z
N MET A 1 17.41 -1.20 -1.15
CA MET A 1 17.17 -2.66 -0.94
C MET A 1 15.77 -3.01 -1.46
N LYS A 2 15.53 -4.24 -1.95
CA LYS A 2 14.21 -4.65 -2.52
C LYS A 2 13.42 -5.51 -1.53
N PHE A 3 12.09 -5.44 -1.56
CA PHE A 3 11.23 -6.39 -0.85
C PHE A 3 10.98 -7.63 -1.71
N GLY A 4 10.97 -8.80 -1.07
CA GLY A 4 10.44 -10.05 -1.61
C GLY A 4 9.41 -10.62 -0.64
N ILE A 5 8.24 -10.97 -1.16
CA ILE A 5 7.15 -11.60 -0.43
C ILE A 5 6.94 -12.98 -1.08
N ASP A 6 7.10 -14.05 -0.31
CA ASP A 6 6.98 -15.42 -0.81
C ASP A 6 5.79 -16.12 -0.12
N ASN A 7 4.72 -16.39 -0.88
CA ASN A 7 3.51 -17.11 -0.46
C ASN A 7 2.99 -16.73 0.94
N LEU A 8 2.92 -15.44 1.22
CA LEU A 8 2.64 -14.93 2.55
C LEU A 8 1.16 -15.11 2.92
N ALA A 9 0.92 -15.66 4.11
CA ALA A 9 -0.38 -15.69 4.76
C ALA A 9 -0.33 -14.95 6.10
N LEU A 10 -1.36 -14.16 6.39
CA LEU A 10 -1.47 -13.33 7.58
C LEU A 10 -2.84 -13.48 8.22
N GLY A 11 -2.86 -13.53 9.55
CA GLY A 11 -4.07 -13.66 10.34
C GLY A 11 -4.08 -12.74 11.56
N THR A 12 -5.24 -12.66 12.19
CA THR A 12 -5.42 -12.01 13.49
C THR A 12 -6.17 -12.97 14.41
N GLY A 13 -5.50 -13.45 15.46
CA GLY A 13 -6.04 -14.53 16.30
C GLY A 13 -6.25 -15.80 15.47
N ASN A 14 -7.44 -16.39 15.53
CA ASN A 14 -7.76 -17.63 14.79
C ASN A 14 -8.26 -17.39 13.36
N ARG A 15 -8.34 -16.14 12.91
CA ARG A 15 -8.87 -15.80 11.58
C ARG A 15 -7.73 -15.45 10.64
N ARG A 16 -7.60 -16.22 9.55
CA ARG A 16 -6.78 -15.81 8.40
C ARG A 16 -7.46 -14.67 7.64
N VAL A 17 -6.68 -13.64 7.33
CA VAL A 17 -7.15 -12.38 6.73
C VAL A 17 -6.66 -12.24 5.30
N VAL A 18 -5.42 -12.63 5.01
CA VAL A 18 -4.89 -12.64 3.64
C VAL A 18 -4.04 -13.89 3.42
N GLU A 19 -4.11 -14.49 2.24
CA GLU A 19 -3.36 -15.69 1.87
C GLU A 19 -2.72 -15.55 0.48
N GLY A 20 -1.59 -16.24 0.30
CA GLY A 20 -0.95 -16.42 -1.01
C GLY A 20 -0.40 -15.13 -1.63
N VAL A 21 0.02 -14.16 -0.81
CA VAL A 21 0.61 -12.92 -1.34
C VAL A 21 2.03 -13.21 -1.81
N GLU A 22 2.31 -12.93 -3.08
CA GLU A 22 3.64 -13.06 -3.68
C GLU A 22 3.97 -11.82 -4.51
N ALA A 23 5.05 -11.12 -4.19
CA ALA A 23 5.42 -9.89 -4.88
C ALA A 23 6.90 -9.55 -4.68
N LYS A 24 7.47 -8.84 -5.66
CA LYS A 24 8.79 -8.22 -5.56
C LYS A 24 8.63 -6.72 -5.72
N LEU A 25 9.02 -5.96 -4.70
CA LEU A 25 8.83 -4.51 -4.68
C LEU A 25 10.17 -3.81 -4.84
N GLU A 26 10.20 -2.89 -5.79
CA GLU A 26 11.38 -2.13 -6.17
C GLU A 26 11.41 -0.78 -5.45
N PRO A 27 12.56 -0.35 -4.89
CA PRO A 27 12.70 0.99 -4.35
C PRO A 27 12.64 2.02 -5.49
N GLY A 28 12.45 3.29 -5.14
CA GLY A 28 12.27 4.38 -6.11
C GLY A 28 10.90 4.39 -6.80
N ARG A 29 9.96 3.60 -6.28
CA ARG A 29 8.57 3.53 -6.73
C ARG A 29 7.60 3.81 -5.59
N VAL A 30 6.44 4.32 -5.97
CA VAL A 30 5.26 4.39 -5.09
C VAL A 30 4.38 3.17 -5.35
N ILE A 31 4.24 2.30 -4.35
CA ILE A 31 3.39 1.11 -4.41
C ILE A 31 2.17 1.30 -3.51
N ALA A 32 0.96 1.14 -4.07
CA ALA A 32 -0.26 1.13 -3.26
C ALA A 32 -0.72 -0.29 -2.94
N ILE A 33 -1.02 -0.56 -1.67
CA ILE A 33 -1.82 -1.71 -1.25
C ILE A 33 -3.28 -1.25 -1.22
N LEU A 34 -4.09 -1.75 -2.16
CA LEU A 34 -5.47 -1.36 -2.37
C LEU A 34 -6.44 -2.50 -2.04
N GLY A 35 -7.65 -2.18 -1.61
CA GLY A 35 -8.73 -3.14 -1.36
C GLY A 35 -9.81 -2.56 -0.45
N ALA A 36 -10.89 -3.30 -0.23
CA ALA A 36 -11.98 -2.86 0.65
C ALA A 36 -11.59 -2.82 2.14
N GLY A 37 -12.48 -2.29 2.99
CA GLY A 37 -12.33 -2.40 4.45
C GLY A 37 -12.21 -3.85 4.89
N GLY A 38 -11.27 -4.16 5.78
CA GLY A 38 -11.05 -5.54 6.26
C GLY A 38 -10.31 -6.46 5.29
N SER A 39 -9.87 -6.00 4.12
CA SER A 39 -9.15 -6.84 3.13
C SER A 39 -7.71 -7.22 3.53
N GLY A 40 -7.21 -6.76 4.68
CA GLY A 40 -5.86 -7.08 5.17
C GLY A 40 -4.77 -6.06 4.84
N LYS A 41 -5.08 -4.90 4.22
CA LYS A 41 -4.07 -3.89 3.82
C LYS A 41 -3.12 -3.48 4.95
N ALA A 42 -3.67 -3.08 6.10
CA ALA A 42 -2.89 -2.64 7.25
C ALA A 42 -2.05 -3.78 7.84
N LEU A 43 -2.57 -5.02 7.83
CA LEU A 43 -1.86 -6.20 8.30
C LEU A 43 -0.68 -6.52 7.37
N LEU A 44 -0.89 -6.46 6.04
CA LEU A 44 0.18 -6.61 5.05
C LEU A 44 1.25 -5.52 5.19
N LEU A 45 0.84 -4.26 5.38
CA LEU A 45 1.76 -3.15 5.62
C LEU A 45 2.61 -3.39 6.89
N ARG A 46 2.00 -3.86 7.99
CA ARG A 46 2.73 -4.20 9.23
C ARG A 46 3.66 -5.39 9.05
N ALA A 47 3.29 -6.40 8.28
CA ALA A 47 4.18 -7.52 7.96
C ALA A 47 5.40 -7.02 7.15
N LEU A 48 5.19 -6.12 6.19
CA LEU A 48 6.27 -5.45 5.45
C LEU A 48 7.12 -4.52 6.31
N ALA A 49 6.61 -4.06 7.45
CA ALA A 49 7.39 -3.33 8.46
C ALA A 49 8.09 -4.26 9.47
N GLY A 50 7.90 -5.59 9.38
CA GLY A 50 8.38 -6.56 10.38
C GLY A 50 7.69 -6.42 11.75
N GLN A 51 6.46 -5.91 11.77
CA GLN A 51 5.63 -5.68 12.96
C GLN A 51 4.41 -6.61 13.05
N ALA A 52 4.28 -7.56 12.13
CA ALA A 52 3.28 -8.63 12.19
C ALA A 52 3.93 -9.95 11.78
N ASP A 53 3.58 -11.02 12.49
CA ASP A 53 4.06 -12.36 12.18
C ASP A 53 3.29 -12.97 11.01
N ALA A 54 3.99 -13.81 10.25
CA ALA A 54 3.41 -14.57 9.15
C ALA A 54 2.86 -15.90 9.69
N ASP A 55 1.62 -16.23 9.34
CA ASP A 55 1.05 -17.57 9.60
C ASP A 55 1.69 -18.62 8.68
N ALA A 56 2.06 -18.19 7.46
CA ALA A 56 2.82 -18.97 6.49
C ALA A 56 3.56 -18.03 5.52
N GLY A 57 4.56 -18.57 4.82
CA GLY A 57 5.39 -17.78 3.91
C GLY A 57 6.32 -16.81 4.65
N GLN A 58 6.84 -15.81 3.95
CA GLN A 58 7.85 -14.91 4.51
C GLN A 58 7.94 -13.57 3.78
N VAL A 59 8.46 -12.56 4.50
CA VAL A 59 8.85 -11.26 3.95
C VAL A 59 10.35 -11.07 4.11
N ARG A 60 11.02 -10.70 3.02
CA ARG A 60 12.46 -10.40 2.98
C ARG A 60 12.70 -8.97 2.52
N LEU A 61 13.70 -8.32 3.11
CA LEU A 61 14.23 -7.03 2.66
C LEU A 61 15.73 -7.20 2.41
N GLY A 62 16.16 -6.98 1.17
CA GLY A 62 17.56 -7.23 0.78
C GLY A 62 17.99 -8.70 0.99
N GLY A 63 17.07 -9.65 0.78
CA GLY A 63 17.32 -11.09 0.94
C GLY A 63 17.23 -11.64 2.38
N ARG A 64 17.20 -10.78 3.39
CA ARG A 64 17.10 -11.17 4.81
C ARG A 64 15.66 -11.09 5.29
N LEU A 65 15.25 -12.02 6.16
CA LEU A 65 13.91 -12.03 6.78
C LEU A 65 13.71 -10.79 7.65
N ILE A 66 12.71 -9.97 7.33
CA ILE A 66 12.50 -8.71 8.05
C ILE A 66 12.07 -8.91 9.50
N GLY A 67 11.32 -9.99 9.79
CA GLY A 67 10.95 -10.37 11.16
C GLY A 67 12.16 -10.69 12.06
N ARG A 68 13.33 -10.94 11.47
CA ARG A 68 14.59 -11.19 12.20
C ARG A 68 15.48 -9.97 12.35
N PHE A 69 15.06 -8.80 11.84
CA PHE A 69 15.84 -7.58 12.00
C PHE A 69 15.78 -7.14 13.46
N THR A 70 16.93 -6.72 13.99
CA THR A 70 16.99 -5.97 15.23
C THR A 70 16.23 -4.65 15.10
N LYS A 71 15.89 -4.02 16.23
CA LYS A 71 15.22 -2.71 16.23
C LYS A 71 16.02 -1.67 15.43
N ALA A 72 17.35 -1.64 15.59
CA ALA A 72 18.23 -0.68 14.90
C ALA A 72 18.25 -0.91 13.39
N GLU A 73 18.39 -2.16 12.93
CA GLU A 73 18.34 -2.51 11.51
C GLU A 73 16.98 -2.13 10.91
N ARG A 74 15.90 -2.42 11.62
CA ARG A 74 14.54 -2.11 11.18
C ARG A 74 14.30 -0.60 11.08
N SER A 75 14.68 0.18 12.09
CA SER A 75 14.52 1.63 12.07
C SER A 75 15.33 2.33 10.98
N LYS A 76 16.47 1.75 10.57
CA LYS A 76 17.24 2.25 9.42
C LYS A 76 16.60 1.86 8.09
N ALA A 77 16.05 0.65 8.00
CA ALA A 77 15.54 0.12 6.74
C ALA A 77 14.10 0.55 6.43
N VAL A 78 13.24 0.71 7.44
CA VAL A 78 11.81 0.97 7.28
C VAL A 78 11.33 1.99 8.30
N ALA A 79 10.63 3.04 7.84
CA ALA A 79 9.80 3.88 8.67
C ALA A 79 8.32 3.55 8.43
N LEU A 80 7.61 3.12 9.48
CA LEU A 80 6.16 2.94 9.44
C LEU A 80 5.46 4.17 10.02
N VAL A 81 4.56 4.74 9.24
CA VAL A 81 3.73 5.88 9.60
C VAL A 81 2.29 5.39 9.73
N GLU A 82 1.85 5.21 10.97
CA GLU A 82 0.50 4.76 11.29
C GLU A 82 -0.52 5.92 11.23
N PRO A 83 -1.81 5.62 11.00
CA PRO A 83 -2.81 6.66 10.80
C PRO A 83 -3.18 7.32 12.13
N ARG A 84 -3.80 8.50 12.04
CA ARG A 84 -4.30 9.22 13.21
C ARG A 84 -5.28 8.34 14.01
N ARG A 85 -4.98 8.09 15.28
CA ARG A 85 -5.93 7.48 16.23
C ARG A 85 -6.25 8.46 17.35
N GLY A 86 -7.52 8.86 17.45
CA GLY A 86 -8.04 9.74 18.51
C GLY A 86 -8.24 11.21 18.09
N LEU A 87 -9.21 11.88 18.73
CA LEU A 87 -9.64 13.26 18.40
C LEU A 87 -8.48 14.29 18.41
N PHE A 88 -7.50 14.11 19.30
CA PHE A 88 -6.40 15.07 19.51
C PHE A 88 -5.03 14.58 19.06
N ALA A 89 -4.94 13.41 18.42
CA ALA A 89 -3.66 12.94 17.91
C ALA A 89 -3.16 13.89 16.81
N LYS A 90 -1.90 14.34 16.96
CA LYS A 90 -1.21 15.09 15.90
C LYS A 90 -1.13 14.22 14.66
N ALA A 91 -1.31 14.83 13.49
CA ALA A 91 -1.11 14.13 12.24
C ALA A 91 0.31 13.54 12.21
N PRO A 92 0.48 12.31 11.73
CA PRO A 92 1.80 11.73 11.60
C PRO A 92 2.70 12.64 10.76
N ASP A 93 3.89 12.93 11.29
CA ASP A 93 4.85 13.81 10.63
C ASP A 93 5.58 13.07 9.51
N LEU A 94 4.97 13.09 8.32
CA LEU A 94 5.57 12.50 7.13
C LEU A 94 6.92 13.15 6.80
N ALA A 95 7.09 14.45 7.06
CA ALA A 95 8.34 15.13 6.75
C ALA A 95 9.46 14.63 7.65
N ALA A 96 9.21 14.44 8.95
CA ALA A 96 10.17 13.82 9.86
C ALA A 96 10.48 12.37 9.48
N ALA A 97 9.47 11.58 9.08
CA ALA A 97 9.67 10.20 8.65
C ALA A 97 10.54 10.10 7.38
N ILE A 98 10.33 11.01 6.42
CA ILE A 98 11.19 11.11 5.22
C ILE A 98 12.60 11.57 5.60
N ALA A 99 12.72 12.60 6.46
CA ALA A 99 14.00 13.16 6.88
C ALA A 99 14.87 12.17 7.67
N ALA A 100 14.26 11.18 8.33
CA ALA A 100 14.99 10.07 8.95
C ALA A 100 15.77 9.22 7.94
N GLY A 101 15.47 9.34 6.64
CA GLY A 101 16.18 8.69 5.54
C GLY A 101 16.11 7.16 5.54
N PRO A 102 14.94 6.52 5.75
CA PRO A 102 14.83 5.07 5.65
C PRO A 102 15.00 4.60 4.20
N ASP A 103 15.38 3.34 4.00
CA ASP A 103 15.32 2.75 2.66
C ASP A 103 13.88 2.67 2.12
N TRP A 104 12.92 2.44 3.03
CA TRP A 104 11.50 2.32 2.73
C TRP A 104 10.61 3.12 3.68
N LEU A 105 9.66 3.84 3.11
CA LEU A 105 8.60 4.56 3.82
C LEU A 105 7.27 3.83 3.63
N LEU A 106 6.67 3.39 4.73
CA LEU A 106 5.41 2.68 4.76
C LEU A 106 4.36 3.57 5.43
N VAL A 107 3.26 3.89 4.75
CA VAL A 107 2.29 4.87 5.23
C VAL A 107 0.87 4.32 5.18
N GLU A 108 0.22 4.23 6.33
CA GLU A 108 -1.16 3.74 6.42
C GLU A 108 -2.15 4.88 6.14
N ASP A 109 -2.90 4.75 5.05
CA ASP A 109 -4.00 5.62 4.61
C ASP A 109 -3.73 7.14 4.65
N PRO A 110 -2.66 7.63 3.98
CA PRO A 110 -2.19 9.01 4.12
C PRO A 110 -3.11 10.09 3.52
N LEU A 111 -4.12 9.69 2.74
CA LEU A 111 -4.92 10.61 1.91
C LEU A 111 -6.38 10.72 2.38
N SER A 112 -6.83 9.82 3.23
CA SER A 112 -8.21 9.76 3.71
C SER A 112 -8.54 10.95 4.61
N GLY A 113 -9.73 11.53 4.41
CA GLY A 113 -10.23 12.67 5.17
C GLY A 113 -9.52 14.01 4.90
N LEU A 114 -8.64 14.08 3.90
CA LEU A 114 -8.00 15.32 3.45
C LEU A 114 -8.80 15.96 2.30
N ASP A 115 -8.80 17.29 2.25
CA ASP A 115 -9.29 18.01 1.07
C ASP A 115 -8.37 17.79 -0.15
N PRO A 116 -8.86 18.02 -1.39
CA PRO A 116 -8.09 17.72 -2.60
C PRO A 116 -6.72 18.42 -2.67
N ALA A 117 -6.60 19.68 -2.25
CA ALA A 117 -5.33 20.40 -2.33
C ALA A 117 -4.30 19.78 -1.38
N THR A 118 -4.72 19.44 -0.17
CA THR A 118 -3.87 18.75 0.82
C THR A 118 -3.49 17.34 0.35
N GLN A 119 -4.40 16.60 -0.31
CA GLN A 119 -4.08 15.32 -0.93
C GLN A 119 -2.97 15.45 -1.97
N PHE A 120 -3.06 16.44 -2.88
CA PHE A 120 -2.03 16.67 -3.89
C PHE A 120 -0.67 17.04 -3.29
N ALA A 121 -0.64 17.91 -2.28
CA ALA A 121 0.59 18.24 -1.57
C ALA A 121 1.24 16.99 -0.94
N ARG A 122 0.42 16.11 -0.33
CA ARG A 122 0.88 14.86 0.26
C ARG A 122 1.41 13.87 -0.78
N ILE A 123 0.71 13.73 -1.91
CA ILE A 123 1.15 12.90 -3.04
C ILE A 123 2.48 13.40 -3.59
N ALA A 124 2.66 14.72 -3.71
CA ALA A 124 3.91 15.31 -4.18
C ALA A 124 5.08 14.98 -3.23
N GLN A 125 4.88 15.04 -1.91
CA GLN A 125 5.90 14.62 -0.94
C GLN A 125 6.29 13.15 -1.09
N LEU A 126 5.30 12.25 -1.19
CA LEU A 126 5.53 10.81 -1.37
C LEU A 126 6.27 10.51 -2.67
N ARG A 127 5.85 11.14 -3.78
CA ARG A 127 6.51 10.97 -5.08
C ARG A 127 7.92 11.58 -5.11
N ALA A 128 8.16 12.70 -4.42
CA ALA A 128 9.49 13.29 -4.32
C ALA A 128 10.46 12.35 -3.56
N ALA A 129 10.01 11.74 -2.46
CA ALA A 129 10.79 10.74 -1.73
C ALA A 129 11.12 9.53 -2.64
N ALA A 130 10.13 9.03 -3.39
CA ALA A 130 10.37 7.96 -4.36
C ALA A 130 11.35 8.37 -5.47
N GLY A 131 11.24 9.59 -5.99
CA GLY A 131 12.17 10.14 -6.99
C GLY A 131 13.62 10.24 -6.51
N GLN A 132 13.86 10.25 -5.20
CA GLN A 132 15.20 10.18 -4.58
C GLN A 132 15.70 8.75 -4.36
N GLY A 133 14.97 7.73 -4.84
CA GLY A 133 15.33 6.32 -4.73
C GLY A 133 14.75 5.61 -3.50
N MET A 134 14.00 6.30 -2.64
CA MET A 134 13.30 5.68 -1.51
C MET A 134 12.17 4.77 -2.02
N GLY A 135 11.99 3.59 -1.43
CA GLY A 135 10.78 2.82 -1.70
C GLY A 135 9.60 3.37 -0.89
N VAL A 136 8.46 3.61 -1.51
CA VAL A 136 7.26 4.11 -0.82
C VAL A 136 6.14 3.10 -0.95
N ILE A 137 5.58 2.65 0.16
CA ILE A 137 4.39 1.79 0.19
C ILE A 137 3.31 2.51 0.97
N LEU A 138 2.11 2.59 0.42
CA LEU A 138 0.96 3.15 1.13
C LEU A 138 -0.27 2.27 1.01
N THR A 139 -1.14 2.31 2.01
CA THR A 139 -2.46 1.66 1.91
C THR A 139 -3.49 2.68 1.45
N LEU A 140 -4.39 2.29 0.55
CA LEU A 140 -5.53 3.12 0.12
C LEU A 140 -6.80 2.28 0.03
N ALA A 141 -7.95 2.94 0.12
CA ALA A 141 -9.26 2.34 -0.14
C ALA A 141 -9.91 2.86 -1.43
N ASP A 142 -9.41 3.95 -2.00
CA ASP A 142 -9.95 4.61 -3.18
C ASP A 142 -9.12 4.24 -4.44
N PRO A 143 -9.74 3.62 -5.46
CA PRO A 143 -9.04 3.21 -6.68
C PRO A 143 -8.59 4.39 -7.56
N VAL A 144 -9.27 5.55 -7.51
CA VAL A 144 -8.88 6.77 -8.22
C VAL A 144 -7.63 7.37 -7.58
N LEU A 145 -7.58 7.43 -6.24
CA LEU A 145 -6.37 7.89 -5.53
C LEU A 145 -5.20 6.94 -5.74
N ALA A 146 -5.45 5.62 -5.79
CA ALA A 146 -4.42 4.64 -6.10
C ALA A 146 -3.86 4.84 -7.51
N ALA A 147 -4.72 4.96 -8.52
CA ALA A 147 -4.31 5.23 -9.91
C ALA A 147 -3.52 6.54 -10.04
N ARG A 148 -3.88 7.56 -9.25
CA ARG A 148 -3.20 8.87 -9.24
C ARG A 148 -1.84 8.83 -8.55
N THR A 149 -1.69 8.00 -7.53
CA THR A 149 -0.54 8.08 -6.61
C THR A 149 0.52 7.04 -6.91
N ALA A 150 0.11 5.83 -7.28
CA ALA A 150 1.00 4.69 -7.35
C ALA A 150 1.51 4.40 -8.77
N ASP A 151 2.71 3.85 -8.83
CA ASP A 151 3.29 3.27 -10.04
C ASP A 151 2.84 1.81 -10.16
N ASP A 152 2.88 1.06 -9.04
CA ASP A 152 2.40 -0.32 -8.94
C ASP A 152 1.32 -0.46 -7.86
N VAL A 153 0.41 -1.43 -8.02
CA VAL A 153 -0.66 -1.71 -7.06
C VAL A 153 -0.66 -3.18 -6.69
N ILE A 154 -0.67 -3.47 -5.39
CA ILE A 154 -1.11 -4.76 -4.83
C ILE A 154 -2.61 -4.63 -4.55
N LEU A 155 -3.43 -5.34 -5.32
CA LEU A 155 -4.88 -5.34 -5.13
C LEU A 155 -5.30 -6.54 -4.28
N LEU A 156 -5.90 -6.27 -3.12
CA LEU A 156 -6.42 -7.26 -2.19
C LEU A 156 -7.94 -7.33 -2.28
N GLY A 157 -8.48 -8.55 -2.27
CA GLY A 157 -9.91 -8.81 -2.21
C GLY A 157 -10.18 -10.27 -1.87
N GLN A 158 -11.28 -10.53 -1.18
CA GLN A 158 -11.71 -11.90 -0.81
C GLN A 158 -10.62 -12.71 -0.09
N GLY A 159 -9.81 -12.05 0.76
CA GLY A 159 -8.75 -12.71 1.53
C GLY A 159 -7.50 -13.11 0.73
N ARG A 160 -7.30 -12.58 -0.48
CA ARG A 160 -6.14 -12.91 -1.32
C ARG A 160 -5.64 -11.70 -2.11
N MET A 161 -4.46 -11.83 -2.69
CA MET A 161 -3.97 -10.89 -3.71
C MET A 161 -4.60 -11.21 -5.07
N LEU A 162 -5.43 -10.31 -5.57
CA LEU A 162 -6.10 -10.43 -6.87
C LEU A 162 -5.22 -9.99 -8.04
N ALA A 163 -4.32 -9.04 -7.80
CA ALA A 163 -3.35 -8.58 -8.79
C ALA A 163 -2.15 -7.89 -8.14
N PHE A 164 -1.01 -7.91 -8.84
CA PHE A 164 0.15 -7.08 -8.58
C PHE A 164 0.77 -6.61 -9.91
N GLY A 165 1.19 -5.35 -9.97
CA GLY A 165 1.88 -4.78 -11.15
C GLY A 165 1.50 -3.31 -11.39
N PRO A 166 1.76 -2.79 -12.60
CA PRO A 166 1.49 -1.39 -12.93
C PRO A 166 0.05 -1.00 -12.63
N ALA A 167 -0.17 0.20 -12.08
CA ALA A 167 -1.51 0.66 -11.67
C ALA A 167 -2.55 0.53 -12.80
N ARG A 168 -2.17 0.88 -14.04
CA ARG A 168 -3.03 0.75 -15.24
C ARG A 168 -3.51 -0.69 -15.54
N GLU A 169 -2.76 -1.70 -15.11
CA GLU A 169 -3.05 -3.12 -15.37
C GLU A 169 -3.70 -3.79 -14.15
N ALA A 170 -3.26 -3.43 -12.94
CA ALA A 170 -3.80 -3.94 -11.69
C ALA A 170 -5.21 -3.41 -11.40
N LEU A 171 -5.54 -2.20 -11.84
CA LEU A 171 -6.84 -1.53 -11.60
C LEU A 171 -7.85 -1.74 -12.73
N GLY A 172 -7.83 -2.90 -13.39
CA GLY A 172 -8.79 -3.23 -14.45
C GLY A 172 -10.22 -3.46 -13.94
N HIS A 173 -11.22 -3.25 -14.81
CA HIS A 173 -12.65 -3.36 -14.50
C HIS A 173 -13.02 -4.61 -13.68
N GLN A 174 -12.70 -5.81 -14.17
CA GLN A 174 -13.06 -7.07 -13.50
C GLN A 174 -12.40 -7.19 -12.11
N LYS A 175 -11.14 -6.79 -11.99
CA LYS A 175 -10.39 -6.88 -10.73
C LYS A 175 -10.97 -5.95 -9.66
N LEU A 176 -11.38 -4.74 -10.04
CA LEU A 176 -12.03 -3.80 -9.14
C LEU A 176 -13.44 -4.26 -8.75
N ARG A 177 -14.18 -4.87 -9.67
CA ARG A 177 -15.44 -5.55 -9.37
C ARG A 177 -15.25 -6.66 -8.33
N ASP A 178 -14.24 -7.51 -8.49
CA ASP A 178 -13.96 -8.61 -7.55
C ASP A 178 -13.48 -8.12 -6.17
N ALA A 179 -12.72 -7.02 -6.14
CA ALA A 179 -12.15 -6.46 -4.92
C ALA A 179 -13.14 -5.61 -4.10
N PHE A 180 -14.02 -4.87 -4.77
CA PHE A 180 -14.87 -3.85 -4.14
C PHE A 180 -16.37 -4.04 -4.38
N GLY A 181 -16.78 -4.90 -5.33
CA GLY A 181 -18.19 -5.07 -5.69
C GLY A 181 -18.78 -3.86 -6.42
N VAL A 182 -17.95 -3.12 -7.18
CA VAL A 182 -18.36 -1.89 -7.88
C VAL A 182 -18.14 -1.99 -9.38
N GLU A 183 -18.99 -1.30 -10.14
CA GLU A 183 -18.73 -0.94 -11.53
C GLU A 183 -17.85 0.31 -11.58
N VAL A 184 -16.97 0.38 -12.57
CA VAL A 184 -16.09 1.52 -12.78
C VAL A 184 -16.16 2.02 -14.21
N MET A 185 -16.06 3.34 -14.37
CA MET A 185 -15.83 4.01 -15.65
C MET A 185 -14.38 4.49 -15.68
N VAL A 186 -13.64 4.15 -16.74
CA VAL A 186 -12.25 4.59 -16.89
C VAL A 186 -12.20 5.92 -17.63
N ILE A 187 -11.58 6.93 -17.01
CA ILE A 187 -11.37 8.26 -17.57
C ILE A 187 -9.87 8.50 -17.73
N GLY A 188 -9.44 9.03 -18.88
CA GLY A 188 -8.07 9.50 -19.08
C GLY A 188 -7.88 10.94 -18.61
N ASP A 189 -6.75 11.27 -17.99
CA ASP A 189 -6.31 12.66 -17.82
C ASP A 189 -5.38 13.12 -18.95
N ASP A 190 -5.04 14.42 -18.96
CA ASP A 190 -4.17 15.03 -19.98
C ASP A 190 -2.75 14.44 -20.01
N SER A 191 -2.35 13.71 -18.97
CA SER A 191 -1.06 13.00 -18.91
C SER A 191 -1.14 11.55 -19.44
N GLY A 192 -2.31 11.12 -19.93
CA GLY A 192 -2.56 9.76 -20.38
C GLY A 192 -2.78 8.76 -19.26
N ARG A 193 -2.97 9.22 -18.01
CA ARG A 193 -3.23 8.34 -16.88
C ARG A 193 -4.70 7.93 -16.88
N LEU A 194 -4.93 6.64 -16.65
CA LEU A 194 -6.27 6.05 -16.55
C LEU A 194 -6.76 6.06 -15.10
N LEU A 195 -7.94 6.64 -14.87
CA LEU A 195 -8.59 6.76 -13.57
C LEU A 195 -9.87 5.91 -13.56
N PRO A 196 -9.91 4.82 -12.78
CA PRO A 196 -11.11 3.98 -12.64
C PRO A 196 -12.07 4.60 -11.63
N VAL A 197 -13.06 5.34 -12.11
CA VAL A 197 -14.06 6.03 -11.29
C VAL A 197 -15.20 5.07 -10.97
N PRO A 198 -15.47 4.75 -9.68
CA PRO A 198 -16.65 3.96 -9.32
C PRO A 198 -17.94 4.67 -9.70
N ILE A 199 -18.85 3.98 -10.39
CA ILE A 199 -20.13 4.54 -10.89
C ILE A 199 -21.37 3.88 -10.27
N GLY A 200 -21.18 2.84 -9.45
CA GLY A 200 -22.27 2.16 -8.77
C GLY A 200 -21.87 0.76 -8.33
N PHE A 201 -22.80 0.05 -7.70
CA PHE A 201 -22.60 -1.34 -7.35
C PHE A 201 -22.61 -2.23 -8.59
N ALA A 202 -21.79 -3.27 -8.54
CA ALA A 202 -21.82 -4.38 -9.47
C ALA A 202 -23.22 -5.02 -9.45
N LYS A 203 -23.88 -5.09 -10.61
CA LYS A 203 -25.10 -5.90 -10.75
C LYS A 203 -24.73 -7.39 -10.60
N ALA A 204 -25.57 -8.12 -9.86
CA ALA A 204 -25.50 -9.56 -9.68
C ALA A 204 -25.64 -10.30 -11.02
#